data_AF-A0A7C4CBM7-F1
#
_entry.id   AF-A0A7C4CBM7-F1
#
_cell.length_a   1.000
_cell.length_b   1.000
_cell.length_c   1.000
_cell.angle_alpha   90.00
_cell.angle_beta   90.00
_cell.angle_gamma   90.00
#
_symmetry.space_group_name_H-M   'P 1'
#
loop_
_entity.id
_entity.type
_entity.pdbx_description
1 polymer ?
#
loop_
_entity_poly.entity_id
_entity_poly.type
_entity_poly.pdbx_seq_one_letter_code
_entity_poly.pdbx_strand_id
1 'polypeptide(L)'
;MFRLASSVLLIVVLGLPARPQEAALNREQVPRHIAYGILFHEVVVLDREANELQRQGRPAAYLLTRYQERFDLSPTDSASLRNVAAMCMPKLSALDQAAASIISAVKSEYRGKARGPGSQVPAPPPELLRLEASRKETVESCVSELEALMGRGAFAAFEARLKQHIAHHARIVPAEKSAR
;
A
#
# COMPACT_ATOMS: atom_id res chain seq x y z
N MET A 1 3.63 -28.31 -1.06
CA MET A 1 2.87 -27.50 -2.03
C MET A 1 2.09 -26.44 -1.25
N PHE A 2 2.61 -25.22 -1.13
CA PHE A 2 1.95 -24.15 -0.37
C PHE A 2 1.38 -23.11 -1.33
N ARG A 3 0.05 -22.99 -1.34
CA ARG A 3 -0.69 -21.96 -2.06
C ARG A 3 -0.62 -20.67 -1.23
N LEU A 4 0.11 -19.67 -1.72
CA LEU A 4 0.06 -18.30 -1.19
C LEU A 4 -1.31 -17.71 -1.54
N ALA A 5 -2.12 -17.45 -0.51
CA ALA A 5 -3.37 -16.74 -0.64
C ALA A 5 -3.05 -15.28 -1.04
N SER A 6 -3.32 -14.93 -2.30
CA SER A 6 -3.31 -13.55 -2.78
C SER A 6 -4.36 -12.75 -2.00
N SER A 7 -3.90 -11.95 -1.04
CA SER A 7 -4.72 -10.91 -0.43
C SER A 7 -4.85 -9.77 -1.45
N VAL A 8 -5.99 -9.71 -2.12
CA VAL A 8 -6.35 -8.62 -3.04
C VAL A 8 -6.86 -7.46 -2.18
N LEU A 9 -6.09 -6.38 -2.11
CA LEU A 9 -6.51 -5.13 -1.48
C LEU A 9 -7.30 -4.29 -2.49
N LEU A 10 -8.54 -3.96 -2.15
CA LEU A 10 -9.50 -3.27 -3.02
C LEU A 10 -9.54 -1.78 -2.66
N ILE A 11 -9.10 -0.90 -3.56
CA ILE A 11 -9.11 0.56 -3.39
C ILE A 11 -10.24 1.14 -4.27
N VAL A 12 -11.20 1.85 -3.66
CA VAL A 12 -12.30 2.53 -4.35
C VAL A 12 -12.04 4.04 -4.35
N VAL A 13 -11.92 4.65 -5.54
CA VAL A 13 -11.82 6.11 -5.73
C VAL A 13 -13.16 6.63 -6.25
N LEU A 14 -13.75 7.62 -5.57
CA LEU A 14 -15.04 8.24 -5.95
C LEU A 14 -14.81 9.47 -6.85
N GLY A 15 -15.46 9.51 -8.01
CA GLY A 15 -15.26 10.51 -9.05
C GLY A 15 -16.36 11.58 -9.16
N LEU A 16 -15.94 12.83 -9.37
CA LEU A 16 -16.74 13.93 -9.92
C LEU A 16 -16.58 13.97 -11.46
N PRO A 17 -17.56 14.46 -12.24
CA PRO A 17 -17.49 14.44 -13.70
C PRO A 17 -16.67 15.63 -14.23
N ALA A 18 -15.59 15.35 -14.97
CA ALA A 18 -14.84 16.35 -15.74
C ALA A 18 -14.74 15.94 -17.22
N ARG A 19 -14.80 16.96 -18.08
CA ARG A 19 -14.91 16.94 -19.55
C ARG A 19 -13.86 16.06 -20.27
N PRO A 20 -14.17 15.59 -21.49
CA PRO A 20 -13.26 14.77 -22.28
C PRO A 20 -12.16 15.65 -22.90
N GLN A 21 -10.99 15.66 -22.26
CA GLN A 21 -9.75 16.07 -22.90
C GLN A 21 -8.99 14.80 -23.25
N GLU A 22 -8.60 14.69 -24.52
CA GLU A 22 -7.74 13.63 -25.06
C GLU A 22 -6.46 13.49 -24.22
N ALA A 23 -6.52 12.63 -23.21
CA ALA A 23 -5.36 11.98 -22.64
C ALA A 23 -5.45 10.54 -23.12
N ALA A 24 -4.58 10.18 -24.07
CA ALA A 24 -4.28 8.79 -24.36
C ALA A 24 -4.15 8.06 -23.02
N LEU A 25 -5.05 7.09 -22.78
CA LEU A 25 -5.19 6.31 -21.56
C LEU A 25 -3.86 5.61 -21.27
N ASN A 26 -2.95 6.30 -20.59
CA ASN A 26 -1.87 5.68 -19.84
C ASN A 26 -2.59 4.75 -18.86
N ARG A 27 -2.40 3.44 -19.00
CA ARG A 27 -2.92 2.45 -18.06
C ARG A 27 -2.38 2.80 -16.67
N GLU A 28 -3.15 3.59 -15.94
CA GLU A 28 -3.45 3.43 -14.52
C GLU A 28 -2.22 2.97 -13.72
N GLN A 29 -1.26 3.87 -13.56
CA GLN A 29 -0.11 3.65 -12.69
C GLN A 29 -0.59 3.74 -11.24
N VAL A 30 -0.32 2.70 -10.44
CA VAL A 30 -0.63 2.71 -9.01
C VAL A 30 -0.01 3.96 -8.37
N PRO A 31 -0.77 4.76 -7.60
CA PRO A 31 -0.23 5.95 -6.97
C PRO A 31 0.98 5.63 -6.07
N ARG A 32 2.00 6.48 -6.12
CA ARG A 32 3.28 6.28 -5.42
C ARG A 32 3.12 5.95 -3.93
N HIS A 33 2.33 6.74 -3.20
CA HIS A 33 2.07 6.49 -1.78
C HIS A 33 1.38 5.13 -1.50
N ILE A 34 0.56 4.61 -2.43
CA ILE A 34 -0.03 3.27 -2.30
C ILE A 34 1.05 2.20 -2.51
N ALA A 35 1.87 2.38 -3.55
CA ALA A 35 2.98 1.51 -3.88
C ALA A 35 3.95 1.30 -2.70
N TYR A 36 4.42 2.39 -2.11
CA TYR A 36 5.32 2.34 -0.96
C TYR A 36 4.63 1.86 0.32
N GLY A 37 3.36 2.21 0.53
CA GLY A 37 2.60 1.70 1.68
C GLY A 37 2.50 0.16 1.68
N ILE A 38 2.26 -0.44 0.51
CA ILE A 38 2.27 -1.91 0.33
C ILE A 38 3.66 -2.47 0.63
N LEU A 39 4.70 -1.88 0.03
CA LEU A 39 6.07 -2.36 0.21
C LEU A 39 6.49 -2.35 1.69
N PHE A 40 6.26 -1.24 2.40
CA PHE A 40 6.64 -1.13 3.81
C PHE A 40 5.91 -2.17 4.67
N HIS A 41 4.63 -2.42 4.38
CA HIS A 41 3.87 -3.45 5.07
C HIS A 41 4.48 -4.84 4.84
N GLU A 42 4.77 -5.20 3.58
CA GLU A 42 5.35 -6.50 3.26
C GLU A 42 6.73 -6.69 3.92
N VAL A 43 7.60 -5.66 3.89
CA VAL A 43 8.91 -5.68 4.55
C VAL A 43 8.77 -5.98 6.04
N VAL A 44 7.88 -5.29 6.75
CA VAL A 44 7.65 -5.51 8.20
C VAL A 44 7.07 -6.89 8.49
N VAL A 45 6.17 -7.39 7.63
CA VAL A 45 5.61 -8.75 7.79
C VAL A 45 6.70 -9.81 7.66
N LEU A 46 7.56 -9.71 6.64
CA LEU A 46 8.66 -10.67 6.47
C LEU A 46 9.68 -10.60 7.60
N ASP A 47 10.01 -9.40 8.08
CA ASP A 47 10.88 -9.22 9.23
C ASP A 47 10.31 -9.88 10.49
N ARG A 48 9.00 -9.72 10.72
CA ARG A 48 8.31 -10.36 11.84
C ARG A 48 8.35 -11.88 11.72
N GLU A 49 8.09 -12.42 10.53
CA GLU A 49 8.14 -13.86 10.27
C GLU A 49 9.56 -14.41 10.44
N ALA A 50 10.57 -13.68 9.96
CA ALA A 50 11.97 -14.05 10.12
C ALA A 50 12.37 -14.13 11.60
N ASN A 51 11.99 -13.13 12.39
CA ASN A 51 12.24 -13.12 13.84
C ASN A 51 11.56 -14.30 14.54
N GLU A 52 10.34 -14.65 14.13
CA GLU A 52 9.61 -15.78 14.71
C GLU A 52 10.27 -17.12 14.37
N LEU A 53 10.71 -17.32 13.12
CA LEU A 53 11.47 -18.51 12.73
C LEU A 53 12.79 -18.63 13.50
N GLN A 54 13.51 -17.51 13.70
CA GLN A 54 14.74 -17.50 14.48
C GLN A 54 14.52 -17.90 15.94
N ARG A 55 13.45 -17.42 16.58
CA ARG A 55 13.08 -17.84 17.95
C ARG A 55 12.77 -19.33 18.04
N GLN A 56 12.26 -19.91 16.96
CA GLN A 56 12.00 -21.35 16.84
C GLN A 56 13.26 -22.17 16.47
N GLY A 57 14.44 -21.53 16.36
CA GLY A 57 15.68 -22.19 15.93
C GLY A 57 15.69 -22.58 14.44
N ARG A 58 14.79 -22.02 13.63
CA ARG A 58 14.64 -22.33 12.20
C ARG A 58 15.41 -21.32 11.34
N PRO A 59 15.95 -21.74 10.18
CA PRO A 59 16.58 -20.82 9.25
C PRO A 59 15.58 -19.77 8.74
N ALA A 60 15.99 -18.50 8.74
CA ALA A 60 15.14 -17.36 8.35
C ALA A 60 15.80 -16.40 7.35
N ALA A 61 17.07 -16.62 7.00
CA ALA A 61 17.86 -15.70 6.17
C ALA A 61 17.18 -15.39 4.83
N TYR A 62 16.51 -16.38 4.24
CA TYR A 62 15.78 -16.24 2.97
C TYR A 62 14.63 -15.21 3.00
N LEU A 63 14.07 -14.90 4.17
CA LEU A 63 13.05 -13.86 4.31
C LEU A 63 13.69 -12.48 4.36
N LEU A 64 14.83 -12.37 5.03
CA LEU A 64 15.57 -11.11 5.19
C LEU A 64 16.23 -10.67 3.88
N THR A 65 16.71 -11.61 3.06
CA THR A 65 17.34 -11.30 1.76
C THR A 65 16.34 -11.13 0.61
N ARG A 66 15.07 -11.49 0.80
CA ARG A 66 14.07 -11.52 -0.27
C ARG A 66 13.97 -10.20 -1.03
N TYR A 67 13.93 -9.07 -0.32
CA TYR A 67 13.85 -7.75 -0.95
C TYR A 67 15.19 -7.22 -1.41
N GLN A 68 16.28 -7.67 -0.79
CA GLN A 68 17.61 -7.40 -1.29
C GLN A 68 17.79 -8.00 -2.69
N GLU A 69 17.44 -9.26 -2.87
CA GLU A 69 17.53 -9.96 -4.17
C GLU A 69 16.52 -9.41 -5.19
N ARG A 70 15.27 -9.19 -4.77
CA ARG A 70 14.20 -8.72 -5.66
C ARG A 70 14.46 -7.33 -6.23
N PHE A 71 15.01 -6.45 -5.42
CA PHE A 71 15.29 -5.08 -5.83
C PHE A 71 16.77 -4.82 -6.08
N ASP A 72 17.60 -5.87 -6.07
CA ASP A 72 19.06 -5.82 -6.22
C ASP A 72 19.66 -4.65 -5.41
N LEU A 73 19.35 -4.68 -4.11
CA LEU A 73 19.82 -3.70 -3.13
C LEU A 73 21.18 -4.12 -2.57
N SER A 74 22.01 -3.14 -2.23
CA SER A 74 23.16 -3.41 -1.37
C SER A 74 22.68 -3.84 0.03
N PRO A 75 23.52 -4.52 0.84
CA PRO A 75 23.18 -4.84 2.22
C PRO A 75 22.79 -3.59 3.03
N THR A 76 23.47 -2.47 2.79
CA THR A 76 23.19 -1.18 3.43
C THR A 76 21.82 -0.64 3.02
N ASP A 77 21.50 -0.62 1.73
CA ASP A 77 20.20 -0.11 1.23
C ASP A 77 19.04 -1.00 1.68
N SER A 78 19.26 -2.32 1.75
CA SER A 78 18.28 -3.26 2.29
C SER A 78 18.02 -2.99 3.78
N ALA A 79 19.05 -2.72 4.57
CA ALA A 79 18.90 -2.33 5.96
C ALA A 79 18.15 -0.99 6.10
N SER A 80 18.46 0.01 5.26
CA SER A 80 17.75 1.29 5.21
C SER A 80 16.26 1.11 4.92
N LEU A 81 15.89 0.29 3.93
CA LEU A 81 14.50 -0.03 3.62
C LEU A 81 13.77 -0.64 4.83
N ARG A 82 14.39 -1.61 5.50
CA ARG A 82 13.81 -2.28 6.69
C ARG A 82 13.62 -1.31 7.84
N ASN A 83 14.62 -0.47 8.11
CA ASN A 83 14.56 0.53 9.19
C ASN A 83 13.46 1.57 8.94
N VAL A 84 13.37 2.11 7.72
CA VAL A 84 12.32 3.07 7.36
C VAL A 84 10.95 2.40 7.45
N ALA A 85 10.79 1.19 6.92
CA ALA A 85 9.53 0.46 7.01
C ALA A 85 9.09 0.24 8.47
N ALA A 86 10.00 -0.20 9.34
CA ALA A 86 9.74 -0.40 10.77
C ALA A 86 9.35 0.89 11.49
N MET A 87 9.94 2.04 11.14
CA MET A 87 9.59 3.35 11.68
C MET A 87 8.22 3.83 11.19
N CYS A 88 7.89 3.57 9.92
CA CYS A 88 6.73 4.13 9.25
C CYS A 88 5.44 3.35 9.50
N MET A 89 5.54 2.02 9.57
CA MET A 89 4.37 1.16 9.71
C MET A 89 3.50 1.43 10.95
N PRO A 90 4.05 1.73 12.15
CA PRO A 90 3.24 2.12 13.29
C PRO A 90 2.40 3.38 13.04
N LYS A 91 2.99 4.39 12.36
CA LYS A 91 2.30 5.65 12.02
C LYS A 91 1.15 5.40 11.04
N LEU A 92 1.40 4.60 10.00
CA LEU A 92 0.38 4.22 9.02
C LEU A 92 -0.73 3.38 9.65
N SER A 93 -0.37 2.43 10.53
CA SER A 93 -1.34 1.59 11.22
C SER A 93 -2.28 2.41 12.12
N ALA A 94 -1.79 3.44 12.80
CA ALA A 94 -2.63 4.32 13.61
C ALA A 94 -3.67 5.07 12.75
N LEU A 95 -3.27 5.55 11.57
CA LEU A 95 -4.18 6.20 10.62
C LEU A 95 -5.20 5.22 10.06
N ASP A 96 -4.76 4.02 9.69
CA ASP A 96 -5.64 2.97 9.17
C ASP A 96 -6.66 2.49 10.23
N GLN A 97 -6.26 2.43 11.51
CA GLN A 97 -7.17 2.10 12.63
C GLN A 97 -8.22 3.20 12.85
N ALA A 98 -7.83 4.47 12.78
CA ALA A 98 -8.77 5.59 12.85
C ALA A 98 -9.76 5.55 11.68
N ALA A 99 -9.27 5.30 10.46
CA ALA A 99 -10.11 5.17 9.26
C ALA A 99 -11.07 3.99 9.37
N ALA A 100 -10.60 2.83 9.84
CA ALA A 100 -11.42 1.64 10.04
C ALA A 100 -12.57 1.89 11.03
N SER A 101 -12.32 2.66 12.09
CA SER A 101 -13.33 3.03 13.08
C SER A 101 -14.44 3.88 12.47
N ILE A 102 -14.09 4.90 11.67
CA ILE A 102 -15.04 5.75 10.93
C ILE A 102 -15.84 4.91 9.92
N ILE A 103 -15.14 4.09 9.12
CA ILE A 103 -15.78 3.22 8.13
C ILE A 103 -16.76 2.25 8.81
N SER A 104 -16.40 1.69 9.97
CA SER A 104 -17.27 0.81 10.74
C SER A 104 -18.52 1.53 11.24
N ALA A 105 -18.37 2.75 11.79
CA ALA A 105 -19.49 3.57 12.23
C ALA A 105 -20.46 3.87 11.08
N VAL A 106 -19.95 4.35 9.95
CA VAL A 106 -20.75 4.60 8.74
C VAL A 106 -21.44 3.33 8.25
N LYS A 107 -20.71 2.21 8.16
CA LYS A 107 -21.30 0.92 7.74
C LYS A 107 -22.45 0.49 8.66
N SER A 108 -22.35 0.75 9.97
CA SER A 108 -23.40 0.41 10.93
C SER A 108 -24.70 1.20 10.68
N GLU A 109 -24.60 2.49 10.29
CA GLU A 109 -25.74 3.35 9.97
C GLU A 109 -26.51 2.92 8.71
N TYR A 110 -25.85 2.18 7.82
CA TYR A 110 -26.44 1.65 6.59
C TYR A 110 -26.79 0.16 6.66
N ARG A 111 -26.49 -0.51 7.76
CA ARG A 111 -26.79 -1.94 7.94
C ARG A 111 -28.31 -2.15 7.93
N GLY A 112 -28.81 -3.02 7.07
CA GLY A 112 -30.24 -3.32 6.95
C GLY A 112 -31.06 -2.34 6.10
N LYS A 113 -30.45 -1.27 5.58
CA LYS A 113 -31.11 -0.41 4.58
C LYS A 113 -30.95 -1.05 3.21
N ALA A 114 -32.01 -1.70 2.71
CA ALA A 114 -32.03 -2.26 1.37
C ALA A 114 -31.73 -1.16 0.35
N ARG A 115 -30.59 -1.28 -0.34
CA ARG A 115 -30.22 -0.41 -1.45
C ARG A 115 -30.71 -1.06 -2.73
N GLY A 116 -31.75 -0.48 -3.32
CA GLY A 116 -32.22 -0.91 -4.64
C GLY A 116 -31.16 -0.72 -5.73
N PRO A 117 -31.32 -1.35 -6.89
CA PRO A 117 -30.47 -1.11 -8.05
C PRO A 117 -30.40 0.40 -8.37
N GLY A 118 -29.20 0.96 -8.51
CA GLY A 118 -29.00 2.40 -8.75
C GLY A 118 -28.84 3.26 -7.49
N SER A 119 -28.84 2.66 -6.29
CA SER A 119 -28.54 3.39 -5.05
C SER A 119 -27.12 3.96 -5.07
N GLN A 120 -26.99 5.27 -4.90
CA GLN A 120 -25.68 5.93 -4.82
C GLN A 120 -24.92 5.49 -3.56
N VAL A 121 -23.63 5.21 -3.73
CA VAL A 121 -22.70 5.04 -2.60
C VAL A 121 -22.63 6.39 -1.89
N PRO A 122 -22.84 6.44 -0.56
CA PRO A 122 -22.73 7.70 0.18
C PRO A 122 -21.33 8.25 0.02
N ALA A 123 -21.24 9.58 -0.08
CA ALA A 123 -19.95 10.26 -0.11
C ALA A 123 -19.14 9.88 1.15
N PRO A 124 -17.80 9.78 1.06
CA PRO A 124 -16.96 9.51 2.21
C PRO A 124 -17.10 10.66 3.21
N PRO A 125 -17.11 10.38 4.52
CA PRO A 125 -17.03 11.44 5.51
C PRO A 125 -15.80 12.32 5.31
N PRO A 126 -15.88 13.65 5.54
CA PRO A 126 -14.74 14.55 5.43
C PRO A 126 -13.53 14.12 6.27
N GLU A 127 -13.78 13.49 7.42
CA GLU A 127 -12.76 12.95 8.31
C GLU A 127 -11.95 11.84 7.63
N LEU A 128 -12.60 10.98 6.84
CA LEU A 128 -11.92 9.92 6.10
C LEU A 128 -11.02 10.49 4.99
N LEU A 129 -11.46 11.56 4.32
CA LEU A 129 -10.64 12.28 3.34
C LEU A 129 -9.41 12.92 3.99
N ARG A 130 -9.54 13.47 5.19
CA ARG A 130 -8.40 14.01 5.95
C ARG A 130 -7.41 12.93 6.35
N LEU A 131 -7.89 11.78 6.83
CA LEU A 131 -7.01 10.65 7.16
C LEU A 131 -6.25 10.14 5.94
N GLU A 132 -6.90 10.07 4.77
CA GLU A 132 -6.23 9.68 3.54
C GLU A 132 -5.14 10.68 3.13
N ALA A 133 -5.40 11.99 3.28
CA ALA A 133 -4.38 13.02 3.03
C ALA A 133 -3.19 12.87 3.99
N SER A 134 -3.45 12.66 5.29
CA SER A 134 -2.39 12.41 6.29
C SER A 134 -1.62 11.12 6.02
N ARG A 135 -2.30 10.07 5.54
CA ARG A 135 -1.66 8.81 5.15
C ARG A 135 -0.72 9.02 3.98
N LYS A 136 -1.17 9.72 2.93
CA LYS A 136 -0.32 10.08 1.79
C LYS A 136 0.91 10.87 2.23
N GLU A 137 0.73 11.91 3.03
CA GLU A 137 1.83 12.74 3.54
C GLU A 137 2.84 11.92 4.37
N THR A 138 2.33 11.03 5.23
CA THR A 138 3.17 10.13 6.04
C THR A 138 4.02 9.22 5.16
N VAL A 139 3.42 8.62 4.11
CA VAL A 139 4.18 7.77 3.18
C VAL A 139 5.21 8.59 2.43
N GLU A 140 4.86 9.75 1.88
CA GLU A 140 5.83 10.58 1.14
C GLU A 140 7.01 11.01 2.02
N SER A 141 6.76 11.36 3.29
CA SER A 141 7.83 11.65 4.26
C SER A 141 8.76 10.45 4.48
N CYS A 142 8.19 9.25 4.62
CA CYS A 142 8.97 8.01 4.75
C CYS A 142 9.80 7.72 3.49
N VAL A 143 9.25 8.00 2.31
CA VAL A 143 9.95 7.81 1.05
C VAL A 143 11.11 8.80 0.91
N SER A 144 10.93 10.06 1.33
CA SER A 144 12.01 11.05 1.37
C SER A 144 13.14 10.65 2.32
N GLU A 145 12.82 10.08 3.48
CA GLU A 145 13.83 9.53 4.41
C GLU A 145 14.61 8.38 3.75
N LEU A 146 13.91 7.47 3.08
CA LEU A 146 14.54 6.36 2.38
C LEU A 146 15.47 6.83 1.26
N GLU A 147 15.04 7.83 0.48
CA GLU A 147 15.86 8.45 -0.56
C GLU A 147 17.11 9.12 0.04
N ALA A 148 16.99 9.80 1.18
CA ALA A 148 18.11 10.41 1.86
C ALA A 148 19.15 9.37 2.34
N LEU A 149 18.68 8.23 2.85
CA LEU A 149 19.55 7.14 3.36
C LEU A 149 20.24 6.35 2.24
N MET A 150 19.55 6.07 1.13
CA MET A 150 20.13 5.34 -0.02
C MET A 150 20.97 6.25 -0.92
N GLY A 151 20.66 7.55 -0.95
CA GLY A 151 21.17 8.49 -1.93
C GLY A 151 20.42 8.39 -3.27
N ARG A 152 20.37 9.53 -3.98
CA ARG A 152 19.54 9.71 -5.19
C ARG A 152 19.72 8.65 -6.27
N GLY A 153 20.96 8.22 -6.54
CA GLY A 153 21.26 7.25 -7.60
C GLY A 153 20.72 5.84 -7.29
N ALA A 154 21.03 5.32 -6.10
CA ALA A 154 20.56 4.02 -5.65
C ALA A 154 19.04 4.01 -5.49
N PHE A 155 18.49 5.09 -4.92
CA PHE A 155 17.04 5.25 -4.77
C PHE A 155 16.30 5.26 -6.12
N ALA A 156 16.82 5.96 -7.14
CA ALA A 156 16.19 5.98 -8.46
C ALA A 156 16.17 4.58 -9.12
N ALA A 157 17.26 3.82 -8.99
CA ALA A 157 17.33 2.44 -9.50
C ALA A 157 16.34 1.52 -8.78
N PHE A 158 16.25 1.64 -7.46
CA PHE A 158 15.27 0.94 -6.64
C PHE A 158 13.82 1.30 -7.02
N GLU A 159 13.50 2.58 -7.17
CA GLU A 159 12.14 3.03 -7.52
C GLU A 159 11.71 2.51 -8.90
N ALA A 160 12.62 2.44 -9.86
CA ALA A 160 12.34 1.84 -11.17
C ALA A 160 11.94 0.37 -11.05
N ARG A 161 12.63 -0.41 -10.20
CA ARG A 161 12.31 -1.82 -9.94
C ARG A 161 11.01 -1.98 -9.15
N LEU A 162 10.73 -1.09 -8.20
CA LEU A 162 9.46 -1.07 -7.47
C LEU A 162 8.26 -0.86 -8.40
N LYS A 163 8.35 0.09 -9.33
CA LYS A 163 7.30 0.35 -10.33
C LYS A 163 7.00 -0.90 -11.18
N GLN A 164 8.05 -1.62 -11.59
CA GLN A 164 7.89 -2.89 -12.31
C GLN A 164 7.24 -3.96 -11.44
N HIS A 165 7.71 -4.12 -10.19
CA HIS A 165 7.16 -5.10 -9.26
C HIS A 165 5.65 -4.91 -9.05
N ILE A 166 5.21 -3.67 -8.88
CA ILE A 166 3.80 -3.35 -8.64
C ILE A 166 2.97 -3.52 -9.91
N ALA A 167 3.49 -3.16 -11.08
CA ALA A 167 2.81 -3.40 -12.35
C ALA A 167 2.49 -4.90 -12.57
N HIS A 168 3.31 -5.81 -12.01
CA HIS A 168 3.07 -7.25 -12.08
C HIS A 168 2.04 -7.77 -11.06
N HIS A 169 1.71 -7.01 -10.01
CA HIS A 169 0.83 -7.44 -8.93
C HIS A 169 -0.47 -6.62 -8.82
N ALA A 170 -0.54 -5.43 -9.42
CA ALA A 170 -1.73 -4.60 -9.40
C ALA A 170 -2.72 -5.00 -10.50
N ARG A 171 -3.90 -5.44 -10.09
CA ARG A 171 -5.11 -5.43 -10.94
C ARG A 171 -5.96 -4.25 -10.49
N ILE A 172 -5.98 -3.19 -11.29
CA ILE A 172 -6.91 -2.08 -11.05
C ILE A 172 -8.28 -2.54 -11.54
N VAL A 173 -9.24 -2.58 -10.63
CA VAL A 173 -10.62 -2.91 -10.95
C VAL A 173 -11.34 -1.59 -11.18
N PRO A 174 -11.84 -1.32 -12.40
CA PRO A 174 -12.63 -0.12 -12.66
C PRO A 174 -13.85 -0.09 -11.74
N ALA A 175 -14.19 1.07 -11.19
CA ALA A 175 -15.30 1.24 -10.25
C ALA A 175 -16.62 0.66 -10.78
N GLU A 176 -16.84 0.68 -12.10
CA GLU A 176 -18.02 0.12 -12.78
C GLU A 176 -18.17 -1.41 -12.60
N LYS A 177 -17.07 -2.14 -12.40
CA LYS A 177 -17.09 -3.61 -12.23
C LYS A 177 -17.23 -4.06 -10.79
N SER A 178 -17.17 -3.15 -9.82
CA SER A 178 -17.34 -3.50 -8.40
C SER A 178 -18.80 -3.50 -7.94
N ALA A 179 -19.75 -3.16 -8.83
CA ALA A 179 -21.19 -3.08 -8.57
C ALA A 179 -21.98 -4.32 -9.07
N ARG A 180 -21.33 -5.48 -9.25
CA ARG A 180 -22.02 -6.75 -9.52
C ARG A 180 -21.89 -7.72 -8.37
#